data_AF-A0A6J7LDP0-F1
#
_entry.id   AF-A0A6J7LDP0-F1
#
_cell.length_a   1.000
_cell.length_b   1.000
_cell.length_c   1.000
_cell.angle_alpha   90.00
_cell.angle_beta   90.00
_cell.angle_gamma   90.00
#
_symmetry.space_group_name_H-M   'P 1'
#
loop_
_entity.id
_entity.type
_entity.pdbx_description
1 polymer ?
#
loop_
_entity_poly.entity_id
_entity_poly.type
_entity_poly.pdbx_seq_one_letter_code
_entity_poly.pdbx_strand_id
1 'polypeptide(L)'
;MKSVEKGRTSVTEGIPEAMPALLLAAKLLRRAEHGGVEAEVATAPVRAAADQAFDSVGEAGLGQLLLALVDRARTGGIDADAALRQALREHRVAVVAAESAGLGDHV
;
A
#
# COMPACT_ATOMS: atom_id res chain seq x y z
N MET A 1 6.25 -17.88 21.11
CA MET A 1 7.53 -18.32 20.53
C MET A 1 8.20 -17.08 19.93
N LYS A 2 9.23 -16.56 20.58
CA LYS A 2 9.97 -15.35 20.16
C LYS A 2 10.87 -15.70 18.99
N SER A 3 10.44 -15.41 17.76
CA SER A 3 11.38 -15.24 16.64
C SER A 3 11.79 -13.78 16.60
N VAL A 4 12.84 -13.46 17.35
CA VAL A 4 13.66 -12.30 17.02
C VAL A 4 14.35 -12.66 15.70
N GLU A 5 13.74 -12.29 14.58
CA GLU A 5 14.43 -12.32 13.28
C GLU A 5 15.58 -11.31 13.36
N LYS A 6 16.75 -11.85 13.71
CA LYS A 6 18.03 -11.15 13.80
C LYS A 6 18.31 -10.47 12.45
N GLY A 7 18.18 -9.15 12.39
CA GLY A 7 18.74 -8.34 11.30
C GLY A 7 17.77 -7.51 10.45
N ARG A 8 16.46 -7.58 10.65
CA ARG A 8 15.53 -6.75 9.86
C ARG A 8 15.31 -5.39 10.53
N THR A 9 15.56 -4.31 9.81
CA THR A 9 15.34 -2.93 10.29
C THR A 9 13.95 -2.41 9.97
N SER A 10 13.20 -3.10 9.10
CA SER A 10 11.81 -2.76 8.77
C SER A 10 10.97 -4.01 8.45
N VAL A 11 9.67 -3.96 8.78
CA VAL A 11 8.66 -4.96 8.41
C VAL A 11 8.53 -5.15 6.91
N THR A 12 8.95 -4.15 6.12
CA THR A 12 8.88 -4.17 4.66
C THR A 12 10.15 -4.70 3.98
N GLU A 13 11.20 -4.99 4.75
CA GLU A 13 12.48 -5.50 4.23
C GLU A 13 12.29 -6.85 3.52
N GLY A 14 13.06 -7.11 2.46
CA GLY A 14 12.99 -8.39 1.72
C GLY A 14 11.75 -8.58 0.83
N ILE A 15 10.91 -7.55 0.66
CA ILE A 15 9.84 -7.54 -0.35
C ILE A 15 10.44 -7.17 -1.73
N PRO A 16 10.44 -8.05 -2.74
CA PRO A 16 11.06 -7.74 -4.04
C PRO A 16 10.36 -6.60 -4.80
N GLU A 17 11.12 -5.61 -5.27
CA GLU A 17 10.56 -4.45 -5.99
C GLU A 17 10.10 -4.78 -7.42
N ALA A 18 10.66 -5.83 -8.01
CA ALA A 18 10.33 -6.27 -9.37
C ALA A 18 8.97 -6.99 -9.50
N MET A 19 8.24 -7.19 -8.40
CA MET A 19 6.90 -7.80 -8.45
C MET A 19 5.91 -6.92 -9.22
N PRO A 20 4.84 -7.51 -9.79
CA PRO A 20 3.70 -6.74 -10.31
C PRO A 20 3.12 -5.81 -9.24
N ALA A 21 2.74 -4.59 -9.62
CA ALA A 21 2.42 -3.53 -8.66
C ALA A 21 1.25 -3.89 -7.72
N LEU A 22 0.18 -4.53 -8.23
CA LEU A 22 -0.93 -4.98 -7.40
C LEU A 22 -0.51 -6.04 -6.36
N LEU A 23 0.38 -6.97 -6.75
CA LEU A 23 0.91 -7.98 -5.82
C LEU A 23 1.85 -7.36 -4.78
N LEU A 24 2.66 -6.38 -5.20
CA LEU A 24 3.51 -5.61 -4.30
C LEU A 24 2.67 -4.85 -3.27
N ALA A 25 1.57 -4.22 -3.70
CA ALA A 25 0.62 -3.53 -2.82
C ALA A 25 0.07 -4.47 -1.74
N ALA A 26 -0.49 -5.62 -2.16
CA ALA A 26 -1.05 -6.60 -1.22
C ALA A 26 -0.01 -7.08 -0.19
N LYS A 27 1.23 -7.32 -0.61
CA LYS A 27 2.31 -7.73 0.30
C LYS A 27 2.74 -6.64 1.26
N LEU A 28 2.86 -5.40 0.80
CA LEU A 28 3.25 -4.26 1.65
C LEU A 28 2.20 -4.02 2.73
N LEU A 29 0.93 -3.91 2.35
CA LEU A 29 -0.17 -3.68 3.29
C LEU A 29 -0.25 -4.79 4.34
N ARG A 30 -0.17 -6.06 3.93
CA ARG A 30 -0.17 -7.21 4.86
C ARG A 30 1.04 -7.22 5.80
N ARG A 31 2.20 -6.72 5.35
CA ARG A 31 3.42 -6.66 6.18
C ARG A 31 3.35 -5.56 7.22
N ALA A 32 2.84 -4.38 6.85
CA ALA A 32 2.57 -3.30 7.79
C ALA A 32 1.55 -3.75 8.86
N GLU A 33 0.43 -4.34 8.44
CA GLU A 33 -0.61 -4.86 9.34
C GLU A 33 -0.05 -5.92 10.31
N HIS A 34 0.66 -6.94 9.79
CA HIS A 34 1.23 -7.99 10.64
C HIS A 34 2.32 -7.47 11.59
N GLY A 35 2.99 -6.38 11.21
CA GLY A 35 3.96 -5.68 12.04
C GLY A 35 3.34 -4.73 13.06
N GLY A 36 2.02 -4.52 13.04
CA GLY A 36 1.35 -3.53 13.89
C GLY A 36 1.73 -2.09 13.55
N VAL A 37 2.16 -1.82 12.31
CA VAL A 37 2.58 -0.49 11.88
C VAL A 37 1.41 0.22 11.20
N GLU A 38 0.90 1.26 11.87
CA GLU A 38 -0.12 2.14 11.30
C GLU A 38 0.55 3.20 10.43
N ALA A 39 0.44 3.03 9.10
CA ALA A 39 0.96 3.98 8.13
C ALA A 39 -0.13 4.40 7.15
N GLU A 40 -0.16 5.68 6.81
CA GLU A 40 -1.11 6.22 5.84
C GLU A 40 -0.89 5.57 4.46
N VAL A 41 -1.96 5.00 3.91
CA VAL A 41 -1.96 4.35 2.58
C VAL A 41 -2.30 5.35 1.47
N ALA A 42 -3.16 6.32 1.79
CA ALA A 42 -3.65 7.33 0.89
C ALA A 42 -4.16 8.51 1.72
N THR A 43 -4.13 9.70 1.13
CA THR A 43 -4.69 10.91 1.75
C THR A 43 -6.18 10.75 2.05
N ALA A 44 -6.69 11.47 3.05
CA ALA A 44 -8.10 11.41 3.43
C ALA A 44 -9.09 11.61 2.26
N PRO A 45 -8.89 12.57 1.33
CA PRO A 45 -9.79 12.72 0.18
C PRO A 45 -9.76 11.53 -0.78
N VAL A 46 -8.58 10.95 -1.03
CA VAL A 46 -8.43 9.79 -1.91
C VAL A 46 -9.04 8.54 -1.28
N ARG A 47 -8.87 8.35 0.03
CA ARG A 47 -9.52 7.29 0.78
C ARG A 47 -11.04 7.39 0.71
N ALA A 48 -11.61 8.57 0.96
CA ALA A 48 -13.05 8.78 0.87
C ALA A 48 -13.62 8.48 -0.53
N ALA A 49 -12.88 8.83 -1.60
CA ALA A 49 -13.27 8.50 -2.96
C ALA A 49 -13.22 6.98 -3.23
N ALA A 50 -12.22 6.28 -2.69
CA ALA A 50 -12.12 4.84 -2.79
C ALA A 50 -13.28 4.15 -2.06
N ASP A 51 -13.59 4.56 -0.82
CA ASP A 51 -14.68 4.00 -0.02
C ASP A 51 -16.04 4.14 -0.75
N GLN A 52 -16.33 5.33 -1.28
CA GLN A 52 -17.54 5.57 -2.09
C GLN A 52 -17.60 4.68 -3.34
N ALA A 53 -16.47 4.51 -4.04
CA ALA A 53 -16.42 3.67 -5.22
C ALA A 53 -16.68 2.19 -4.86
N PHE A 54 -16.08 1.70 -3.78
CA PHE A 54 -16.29 0.35 -3.26
C PHE A 54 -17.75 0.10 -2.86
N ASP A 55 -18.35 1.03 -2.10
CA ASP A 55 -19.76 0.94 -1.68
C ASP A 55 -20.71 0.91 -2.88
N SER A 56 -20.36 1.60 -3.97
CA SER A 56 -21.21 1.68 -5.16
C SER A 56 -21.18 0.42 -6.03
N VAL A 57 -20.04 -0.28 -6.13
CA VAL A 57 -19.86 -1.43 -7.05
C VAL A 57 -19.84 -2.78 -6.35
N GLY A 58 -19.55 -2.81 -5.05
CA GLY A 58 -19.38 -4.03 -4.26
C GLY A 58 -18.24 -4.94 -4.74
N GLU A 59 -18.14 -6.13 -4.14
CA GLU A 59 -17.07 -7.10 -4.46
C GLU A 59 -17.13 -7.55 -5.93
N ALA A 60 -18.34 -7.83 -6.43
CA ALA A 60 -18.54 -8.31 -7.80
C ALA A 60 -18.13 -7.27 -8.87
N GLY A 61 -18.23 -5.97 -8.56
CA GLY A 61 -17.89 -4.88 -9.47
C GLY A 61 -16.45 -4.38 -9.34
N LEU A 62 -15.71 -4.78 -8.30
CA LEU A 62 -14.36 -4.27 -8.05
C LEU A 62 -13.39 -4.52 -9.21
N GLY A 63 -13.44 -5.73 -9.81
CA GLY A 63 -12.57 -6.05 -10.94
C GLY A 63 -12.82 -5.15 -12.16
N GLN A 64 -14.10 -4.82 -12.43
CA GLN A 64 -14.48 -3.92 -13.51
C GLN A 64 -14.09 -2.48 -13.21
N LEU A 65 -14.24 -2.03 -11.95
CA LEU A 65 -13.79 -0.72 -11.51
C LEU A 65 -12.28 -0.55 -11.67
N LEU A 66 -11.47 -1.53 -11.24
CA LEU A 66 -10.02 -1.51 -11.43
C LEU A 66 -9.66 -1.44 -12.91
N LEU A 67 -10.32 -2.22 -13.76
CA LEU A 67 -10.11 -2.19 -15.20
C LEU A 67 -10.48 -0.82 -15.81
N ALA A 68 -11.59 -0.23 -15.38
CA ALA A 68 -12.03 1.10 -15.84
C ALA A 68 -11.04 2.21 -15.43
N LEU A 69 -10.44 2.13 -14.24
CA LEU A 69 -9.40 3.06 -13.80
C LEU A 69 -8.14 2.94 -14.68
N VAL A 70 -7.72 1.72 -15.02
CA VAL A 70 -6.59 1.49 -15.93
C VAL A 70 -6.89 2.04 -17.33
N ASP A 71 -8.09 1.81 -17.87
CA ASP A 71 -8.48 2.35 -19.18
C ASP A 71 -8.56 3.88 -19.17
N ARG A 72 -9.08 4.47 -18.08
CA ARG A 72 -9.12 5.93 -17.91
C ARG A 72 -7.73 6.54 -17.81
N ALA A 73 -6.81 5.89 -17.10
CA ALA A 73 -5.41 6.31 -17.02
C ALA A 73 -4.78 6.29 -18.42
N ARG A 74 -4.94 5.18 -19.15
CA ARG A 74 -4.45 5.01 -20.53
C ARG A 74 -4.96 6.09 -21.47
N THR A 75 -6.27 6.36 -21.47
CA THR A 75 -6.87 7.41 -22.31
C THR A 75 -6.47 8.82 -21.88
N GLY A 76 -6.06 9.01 -20.63
CA GLY A 76 -5.49 10.25 -20.10
C GLY A 76 -3.99 10.41 -20.28
N GLY A 77 -3.29 9.43 -20.89
CA GLY A 77 -1.83 9.45 -21.02
C GLY A 77 -1.07 9.17 -19.72
N ILE A 78 -1.72 8.56 -18.73
CA ILE A 78 -1.13 8.19 -17.45
C ILE A 78 -0.81 6.69 -17.47
N ASP A 79 0.43 6.33 -17.11
CA ASP A 79 0.82 4.95 -16.85
C ASP A 79 0.37 4.53 -15.43
N ALA A 80 -0.65 3.69 -15.36
CA ALA A 80 -1.23 3.24 -14.10
C ALA A 80 -0.27 2.38 -13.25
N ASP A 81 0.59 1.55 -13.87
CA ASP A 81 1.54 0.71 -13.13
C ASP A 81 2.65 1.59 -12.54
N ALA A 82 3.18 2.52 -13.34
CA ALA A 82 4.19 3.48 -12.87
C ALA A 82 3.65 4.38 -11.74
N ALA A 83 2.41 4.87 -11.88
CA ALA A 83 1.74 5.68 -10.87
C ALA A 83 1.53 4.90 -9.56
N LEU A 84 1.03 3.66 -9.63
CA LEU A 84 0.87 2.82 -8.45
C LEU A 84 2.24 2.50 -7.80
N ARG A 85 3.27 2.20 -8.59
CA ARG A 85 4.63 1.98 -8.06
C ARG A 85 5.18 3.18 -7.31
N GLN A 86 4.89 4.39 -7.77
CA GLN A 86 5.28 5.62 -7.06
C GLN A 86 4.57 5.71 -5.70
N ALA A 87 3.26 5.53 -5.67
CA ALA A 87 2.49 5.52 -4.42
C ALA A 87 2.97 4.43 -3.44
N LEU A 88 3.37 3.26 -3.94
CA LEU A 88 3.90 2.17 -3.11
C LEU A 88 5.28 2.49 -2.51
N ARG A 89 6.13 3.25 -3.21
CA ARG A 89 7.39 3.75 -2.64
C ARG A 89 7.12 4.74 -1.51
N GLU A 90 6.19 5.66 -1.73
CA GLU A 90 5.78 6.65 -0.71
C GLU A 90 5.19 5.97 0.52
N HIS A 91 4.31 4.98 0.33
CA HIS A 91 3.76 4.20 1.43
C HIS A 91 4.85 3.44 2.21
N ARG A 92 5.86 2.87 1.54
CA ARG A 92 7.01 2.24 2.22
C ARG A 92 7.78 3.24 3.08
N VAL A 93 7.98 4.46 2.60
CA VAL A 93 8.60 5.53 3.40
C VAL A 93 7.74 5.85 4.63
N ALA A 94 6.42 5.96 4.46
CA ALA A 94 5.50 6.18 5.57
C ALA A 94 5.55 5.06 6.62
N VAL A 95 5.66 3.79 6.20
CA VAL A 95 5.83 2.64 7.11
C VAL A 95 7.11 2.77 7.93
N VAL A 96 8.25 3.04 7.29
CA VAL A 96 9.54 3.21 8.01
C VAL A 96 9.51 4.39 8.98
N ALA A 97 8.85 5.48 8.61
CA ALA A 97 8.67 6.63 9.50
C ALA A 97 7.81 6.28 10.73
N ALA A 98 6.71 5.55 10.53
CA ALA A 98 5.85 5.08 11.61
C ALA A 98 6.56 4.11 12.57
N GLU A 99 7.40 3.21 12.03
CA GLU A 99 8.26 2.32 12.83
C GLU A 99 9.19 3.11 13.76
N SER A 100 9.77 4.21 13.24
CA SER A 100 10.69 5.07 14.00
C SER A 100 9.97 5.89 15.08
N ALA A 101 8.73 6.31 14.83
CA ALA A 101 7.92 7.05 15.79
C ALA A 101 7.44 6.17 16.96
N GLY A 102 7.00 4.94 16.68
CA GLY A 102 6.57 3.99 17.72
C GLY A 102 7.69 3.51 18.65
N LEU A 103 8.93 3.51 18.18
CA LEU A 103 10.11 3.23 19.01
C LEU A 103 10.45 4.36 19.99
N GLY A 104 9.99 5.59 19.73
CA GLY A 104 10.23 6.76 20.58
C GLY A 104 9.24 6.93 21.74
N ASP A 105 8.02 6.39 21.61
CA ASP A 105 6.96 6.47 22.63
C ASP A 105 7.09 5.43 23.78
N HIS A 106 8.13 4.59 23.73
CA HIS A 106 8.40 3.52 24.70
C HIS A 106 9.67 3.75 25.55
N VAL A 107 10.18 4.99 25.60
CA VAL A 107 11.31 5.42 26.44
C VAL A 107 10.87 6.52 27.39
#